data_AF-A0A7L5BD93-F1
#
_entry.id   AF-A0A7L5BD93-F1
#
_cell.length_a   1.000
_cell.length_b   1.000
_cell.length_c   1.000
_cell.angle_alpha   90.00
_cell.angle_beta   90.00
_cell.angle_gamma   90.00
#
_symmetry.space_group_name_H-M   'P 1'
#
loop_
_entity.id
_entity.type
_entity.pdbx_description
1 polymer ?
#
loop_
_entity_poly.entity_id
_entity_poly.type
_entity_poly.pdbx_seq_one_letter_code
_entity_poly.pdbx_strand_id
1 'polypeptide(L)' 'MTHELDIKSLRESIKWKQDRLARFLGVDRSSVSHMENGRPVSGPVKRLLETLAAAAKAGTADALCPEETENAA' A
#
# COMPACT_ATOMS: atom_id res chain seq x y z
N MET A 1 -2.80 -3.53 22.55
CA MET A 1 -3.61 -2.69 21.64
C MET A 1 -2.98 -2.78 20.26
N THR A 2 -3.51 -3.63 19.38
CA THR A 2 -3.10 -3.65 17.97
C THR A 2 -3.73 -2.43 17.32
N HIS A 3 -2.95 -1.36 17.15
CA HIS A 3 -3.37 -0.25 16.31
C HIS A 3 -3.60 -0.82 14.91
N GLU A 4 -4.85 -0.82 14.46
CA GLU A 4 -5.15 -1.04 13.04
C GLU A 4 -4.44 0.05 12.25
N LEU A 5 -3.64 -0.38 11.28
CA LEU A 5 -2.88 0.51 10.43
C LEU A 5 -3.87 1.26 9.54
N ASP A 6 -3.83 2.59 9.57
CA ASP A 6 -4.61 3.41 8.63
C ASP A 6 -3.96 3.34 7.24
N ILE A 7 -4.52 2.48 6.40
CA ILE A 7 -4.01 2.17 5.05
C ILE A 7 -4.09 3.40 4.15
N LYS A 8 -5.15 4.19 4.28
CA LYS A 8 -5.36 5.38 3.45
C LYS A 8 -4.32 6.44 3.79
N SER A 9 -4.16 6.73 5.08
CA SER A 9 -3.15 7.68 5.55
C SER A 9 -1.73 7.23 5.18
N LEU A 10 -1.42 5.93 5.30
CA LEU A 10 -0.13 5.39 4.85
C LEU A 10 0.09 5.65 3.36
N ARG A 11 -0.87 5.28 2.51
CA ARG A 11 -0.77 5.47 1.05
C ARG A 11 -0.58 6.92 0.66
N GLU A 12 -1.36 7.82 1.26
CA GLU A 12 -1.30 9.25 0.97
C GLU A 12 0.03 9.88 1.44
N SER A 13 0.58 9.41 2.57
CA SER A 13 1.87 9.89 3.08
C SER A 13 3.05 9.62 2.13
N ILE A 14 2.98 8.53 1.36
CA ILE A 14 3.96 8.15 0.34
C ILE A 14 3.54 8.53 -1.08
N LYS A 15 2.44 9.29 -1.23
CA LYS A 15 1.91 9.78 -2.51
C LYS A 15 1.61 8.67 -3.53
N TRP A 16 1.22 7.49 -3.08
CA TRP A 16 0.83 6.39 -3.97
C TRP A 16 -0.65 6.48 -4.38
N LYS A 17 -0.94 6.11 -5.64
CA LYS A 17 -2.30 5.79 -6.08
C LYS A 17 -2.74 4.43 -5.54
N GLN A 18 -4.05 4.20 -5.45
CA GLN A 18 -4.59 2.89 -5.03
C GLN A 18 -4.11 1.75 -5.94
N ASP A 19 -3.94 2.01 -7.24
CA ASP A 19 -3.45 1.02 -8.21
C ASP A 19 -2.03 0.56 -7.89
N ARG A 20 -1.14 1.50 -7.55
CA ARG A 20 0.24 1.18 -7.17
C ARG A 20 0.29 0.38 -5.87
N LEU A 21 -0.53 0.76 -4.89
CA LEU A 21 -0.67 -0.01 -3.65
C LEU A 21 -1.21 -1.42 -3.94
N ALA A 22 -2.17 -1.55 -4.85
CA ALA A 22 -2.74 -2.84 -5.25
C ALA A 22 -1.67 -3.76 -5.87
N ARG A 23 -0.84 -3.24 -6.78
CA ARG A 23 0.31 -3.97 -7.35
C ARG A 23 1.26 -4.46 -6.27
N PHE A 24 1.66 -3.58 -5.35
CA PHE A 24 2.57 -3.95 -4.26
C PHE A 24 1.98 -5.04 -3.36
N LEU A 25 0.68 -4.96 -3.06
CA LEU A 25 -0.01 -5.92 -2.20
C LEU A 25 -0.40 -7.23 -2.92
N GLY A 26 -0.28 -7.29 -4.25
CA GLY A 26 -0.72 -8.44 -5.05
C GLY A 26 -2.24 -8.64 -5.02
N VAL A 27 -3.01 -7.56 -4.91
CA VAL A 27 -4.48 -7.57 -4.87
C VAL A 27 -5.06 -6.65 -5.94
N ASP A 28 -6.38 -6.67 -6.12
CA ASP A 28 -7.06 -5.74 -7.01
C ASP A 28 -7.28 -4.36 -6.35
N ARG A 29 -7.46 -3.33 -7.18
CA ARG A 29 -7.73 -1.96 -6.73
C ARG A 29 -8.97 -1.86 -5.82
N SER A 30 -10.01 -2.66 -6.07
CA SER A 30 -11.23 -2.62 -5.24
C SER A 30 -10.99 -3.22 -3.85
N SER A 31 -10.10 -4.22 -3.74
CA SER A 31 -9.63 -4.73 -2.44
C SER A 31 -8.93 -3.64 -1.64
N VAL A 32 -8.06 -2.84 -2.26
CA VAL A 32 -7.45 -1.67 -1.60
C VAL A 32 -8.52 -0.69 -1.13
N SER A 33 -9.47 -0.33 -1.99
CA SER A 33 -10.56 0.55 -1.62
C SER A 33 -11.39 0.01 -0.44
N HIS A 34 -11.73 -1.28 -0.43
CA HIS A 34 -12.46 -1.88 0.69
C HIS A 34 -11.65 -1.87 1.99
N MET A 35 -10.35 -2.16 1.93
CA MET A 35 -9.48 -2.13 3.11
C MET A 35 -9.32 -0.71 3.67
N GLU A 36 -9.21 0.30 2.80
CA GLU A 36 -9.23 1.73 3.22
C GLU A 36 -10.55 2.15 3.87
N ASN A 37 -11.64 1.44 3.59
CA ASN A 37 -12.96 1.66 4.18
C ASN A 37 -13.28 0.69 5.33
N GLY A 38 -12.26 0.01 5.89
CA GLY A 38 -12.41 -0.79 7.12
C GLY A 38 -12.68 -2.28 6.90
N ARG A 39 -12.57 -2.81 5.68
CA ARG A 39 -12.58 -4.26 5.47
C ARG A 39 -11.36 -4.89 6.15
N PRO A 40 -11.51 -5.99 6.91
CA PRO A 40 -10.38 -6.67 7.53
C PRO A 40 -9.32 -7.10 6.53
N VAL A 41 -8.05 -6.90 6.91
CA VAL A 41 -6.88 -7.31 6.13
C VAL A 41 -6.51 -8.77 6.41
N SER A 42 -6.08 -9.49 5.38
CA SER A 42 -5.50 -10.82 5.57
C SER A 42 -4.09 -10.72 6.19
N GLY A 43 -3.61 -11.82 6.79
CA GLY A 43 -2.27 -11.88 7.39
C GLY A 43 -1.13 -11.48 6.44
N PRO A 44 -1.07 -12.01 5.20
CA PRO A 44 -0.05 -11.62 4.22
C PRO A 44 -0.11 -10.14 3.84
N VAL A 45 -1.32 -9.61 3.59
CA VAL A 45 -1.50 -8.19 3.26
C VAL A 45 -1.08 -7.30 4.42
N LYS A 46 -1.43 -7.68 5.66
CA LYS A 46 -0.99 -6.97 6.86
C LYS A 46 0.54 -6.92 6.94
N ARG A 47 1.23 -8.04 6.65
CA ARG A 47 2.69 -8.08 6.68
C ARG A 47 3.32 -7.14 5.65
N LEU A 48 2.76 -7.08 4.44
CA LEU A 48 3.21 -6.15 3.41
C LEU A 48 2.95 -4.69 3.80
N LEU A 49 1.81 -4.39 4.41
CA LEU A 49 1.51 -3.05 4.93
C LEU A 49 2.48 -2.62 6.05
N GLU A 50 2.86 -3.54 6.94
CA GLU A 50 3.89 -3.30 7.96
C GLU A 50 5.25 -2.99 7.31
N THR A 51 5.65 -3.76 6.29
CA THR A 51 6.88 -3.50 5.51
C THR A 51 6.82 -2.13 4.82
N LEU A 52 5.70 -1.79 4.21
CA LEU A 52 5.51 -0.50 3.55
C LEU A 52 5.56 0.67 4.55
N ALA A 53 4.98 0.52 5.73
CA ALA A 53 5.04 1.54 6.78
C ALA A 53 6.47 1.76 7.30
N ALA A 54 7.28 0.69 7.41
CA ALA A 54 8.69 0.82 7.75
C ALA A 54 9.47 1.56 6.66
N ALA A 55 9.24 1.23 5.39
CA ALA A 55 9.87 1.91 4.26
C ALA A 55 9.43 3.37 4.11
N ALA A 56 8.15 3.68 4.39
CA ALA A 56 7.62 5.04 4.41
C ALA A 56 8.37 5.91 5.45
N LYS A 57 8.58 5.38 6.66
CA LYS A 57 9.38 6.07 7.70
C LYS A 57 10.83 6.28 7.30
N ALA A 58 11.39 5.36 6.52
CA ALA A 58 12.76 5.44 6.02
C ALA A 58 12.90 6.26 4.72
N GLY A 59 11.80 6.75 4.14
CA GLY A 59 11.81 7.45 2.85
C GLY A 59 12.19 6.57 1.64
N THR A 60 12.03 5.25 1.77
CA THR A 60 12.42 4.24 0.75
C THR A 60 11.23 3.49 0.16
N ALA A 61 10.00 3.93 0.44
CA ALA A 61 8.78 3.26 -0.03
C ALA A 61 8.78 3.05 -1.56
N ASP A 62 9.21 4.05 -2.33
CA ASP A 62 9.20 3.98 -3.79
C ASP A 62 10.05 2.85 -4.37
N ALA A 63 11.11 2.43 -3.67
CA ALA A 63 11.96 1.32 -4.08
C ALA A 63 11.27 -0.04 -3.97
N LEU A 64 10.22 -0.17 -3.14
CA LEU A 64 9.48 -1.42 -2.97
C LEU A 64 8.55 -1.75 -4.14
N CYS A 65 8.01 -0.73 -4.79
CA CYS A 65 7.17 -0.88 -5.97
C CYS A 65 7.32 0.38 -6.82
N PRO A 66 8.27 0.41 -7.77
CA PRO A 66 8.46 1.56 -8.65
C PRO A 66 7.16 1.98 -9.37
N GLU A 67 7.00 3.27 -9.66
CA GLU A 67 5.98 3.72 -10.61
C GLU A 67 6.25 3.05 -11.97
N GLU A 68 5.19 2.64 -12.65
CA GLU A 68 5.35 2.22 -14.03
C GLU A 68 5.48 3.51 -14.80
N THR A 69 6.68 3.84 -15.26
CA THR A 69 6.83 4.90 -16.25
C THR A 69 6.04 4.49 -17.48
N GLU A 70 4.91 5.15 -17.71
CA GLU A 70 4.24 5.15 -19.02
C GLU A 70 5.25 5.64 -20.05
N ASN A 71 5.93 4.70 -20.73
CA ASN A 71 6.44 4.88 -22.08
C ASN A 71 6.85 3.54 -22.69
N ALA A 72 5.95 2.93 -23.44
CA ALA A 72 6.25 2.11 -24.62
C ALA A 72 4.94 1.79 -25.38
N ALA A 73 4.39 2.77 -26.11
CA ALA A 73 3.63 2.57 -27.34
C ALA A 73 3.66 3.85 -28.16
#